data_AF-A0A3N5VYV2-F1
#
_entry.id   AF-A0A3N5VYV2-F1
#
_cell.length_a   1.000
_cell.length_b   1.000
_cell.length_c   1.000
_cell.angle_alpha   90.00
_cell.angle_beta   90.00
_cell.angle_gamma   90.00
#
_symmetry.space_group_name_H-M   'P 1'
#
loop_
_entity.id
_entity.type
_entity.pdbx_description
1 polymer ?
#
loop_
_entity_poly.entity_id
_entity_poly.type
_entity_poly.pdbx_seq_one_letter_code
_entity_poly.pdbx_strand_id
1 'polypeptide(L)'
;METTFTSGKVLSRVANHPTKQVWCGPQEALGFSEDAVSSALLRLQDELFVVQGGGQVGIASYGELSSRRTSNQQPGEWTDLLAILPPLPIEQLGDPSFNACYGTRFAYYGGAMASAISSAAMVIALGKAGLLGSFGAAGLPPARLEAAIQQIQAELPEGPYAFNLIHSPNEEALERRAVELYLRYGIRAVEASAFLDLTPHIVYYRAAGLSTDENGKIQINNRVIAKISRREVASRFMQPAPDAILAQLVKDGKITEQQAALAQRVPVADDITVEADSGGHTDNRPLVCLMPAMLALRDEMQEKYQYDQPVRVGAAGGISTPAAALAAFAMGAAFI
;
A
#
# COMPACT_ATOMS: atom_id res chain seq x y z
N MET A 1 22.20 -4.07 14.10
CA MET A 1 22.49 -5.25 13.27
C MET A 1 23.41 -4.78 12.17
N GLU A 2 24.70 -5.09 12.27
CA GLU A 2 25.63 -4.92 11.16
C GLU A 2 25.16 -5.82 10.02
N THR A 3 24.71 -5.22 8.92
CA THR A 3 24.53 -5.92 7.65
C THR A 3 25.91 -6.33 7.18
N THR A 4 26.34 -7.53 7.54
CA THR A 4 27.56 -8.15 7.03
C THR A 4 27.33 -8.41 5.55
N PHE A 5 27.80 -7.51 4.69
CA PHE A 5 28.05 -7.84 3.30
C PHE A 5 29.09 -8.94 3.29
N THR A 6 28.70 -10.16 2.93
CA THR A 6 29.64 -11.26 2.74
C THR A 6 30.55 -10.93 1.56
N SER A 7 31.72 -10.38 1.86
CA SER A 7 32.90 -10.40 0.99
C SER A 7 33.26 -11.87 0.75
N GLY A 8 33.04 -12.36 -0.48
CA GLY A 8 33.41 -13.73 -0.83
C GLY A 8 32.60 -14.42 -1.93
N LYS A 9 31.46 -13.86 -2.38
CA LYS A 9 30.81 -14.38 -3.59
C LYS A 9 31.40 -13.70 -4.82
N VAL A 10 32.36 -14.37 -5.45
CA VAL A 10 32.72 -14.08 -6.85
C VAL A 10 31.42 -14.19 -7.65
N LEU A 11 30.94 -13.08 -8.20
CA LEU A 11 29.86 -13.08 -9.18
C LEU A 11 30.23 -14.13 -10.23
N SER A 12 29.39 -15.16 -10.36
CA SER A 12 29.53 -16.19 -11.39
C SER A 12 29.93 -15.54 -12.70
N ARG A 13 31.02 -16.01 -13.33
CA ARG A 13 31.48 -15.51 -14.64
C ARG A 13 30.25 -15.34 -15.53
N VAL A 14 29.90 -14.09 -15.83
CA VAL A 14 28.92 -13.78 -16.85
C VAL A 14 29.44 -14.47 -18.10
N ALA A 15 28.66 -15.40 -18.66
CA ALA A 15 29.01 -16.01 -19.93
C ALA A 15 29.31 -14.87 -20.91
N ASN A 16 30.49 -14.90 -21.56
CA ASN A 16 30.92 -13.93 -22.56
C ASN A 16 29.99 -13.98 -23.79
N HIS A 17 28.76 -13.52 -23.63
CA HIS A 17 27.96 -13.04 -24.73
C HIS A 17 28.26 -11.55 -24.81
N PRO A 18 29.09 -11.10 -25.77
CA PRO A 18 29.28 -9.67 -25.95
C PRO A 18 27.90 -9.06 -26.20
N THR A 19 27.48 -8.23 -25.27
CA THR A 19 26.30 -7.38 -25.45
C THR A 19 26.52 -6.58 -26.75
N LYS A 20 25.48 -6.47 -27.58
CA LYS A 20 25.57 -5.69 -28.83
C LYS A 20 25.77 -4.19 -28.56
N GLN A 21 25.58 -3.77 -27.31
CA GLN A 21 25.68 -2.42 -26.82
C GLN A 21 26.91 -2.26 -25.94
N VAL A 22 27.54 -1.09 -26.05
CA VAL A 22 28.64 -0.64 -25.21
C VAL A 22 28.20 0.64 -24.51
N TRP A 23 28.81 0.92 -23.36
CA TRP A 23 28.63 2.18 -22.67
C TRP A 23 29.70 3.17 -23.13
N CYS A 24 29.29 4.39 -23.46
CA CYS A 24 30.15 5.50 -23.86
C CYS A 24 29.90 6.67 -22.91
N GLY A 25 30.95 7.23 -22.34
CA GLY A 25 30.84 8.35 -21.40
C GLY A 25 32.19 8.73 -20.81
N PRO A 26 32.24 9.80 -20.02
CA PRO A 26 33.49 10.29 -19.47
C PRO A 26 33.96 9.40 -18.30
N GLN A 27 35.27 9.30 -18.08
CA GLN A 27 35.84 8.38 -17.08
C GLN A 27 35.39 8.69 -15.65
N GLU A 28 35.12 9.95 -15.32
CA GLU A 28 34.59 10.36 -14.01
C GLU A 28 33.17 9.82 -13.73
N ALA A 29 32.43 9.38 -14.75
CA ALA A 29 31.14 8.73 -14.56
C ALA A 29 31.29 7.29 -14.03
N LEU A 30 32.49 6.69 -14.17
CA LEU A 30 32.81 5.31 -13.81
C LEU A 30 33.29 5.19 -12.37
N GLY A 31 32.69 4.25 -11.64
CA GLY A 31 33.12 3.83 -10.32
C GLY A 31 33.41 2.32 -10.29
N PHE A 32 34.66 1.95 -10.06
CA PHE A 32 35.08 0.55 -9.93
C PHE A 32 35.40 0.13 -8.49
N SER A 33 35.49 1.08 -7.55
CA SER A 33 35.65 0.77 -6.13
C SER A 33 34.33 0.34 -5.49
N GLU A 34 34.42 -0.46 -4.43
CA GLU A 34 33.24 -0.91 -3.68
C GLU A 34 32.41 0.27 -3.15
N ASP A 35 33.07 1.32 -2.63
CA ASP A 35 32.39 2.52 -2.14
C ASP A 35 31.67 3.30 -3.26
N ALA A 36 32.28 3.40 -4.44
CA ALA A 36 31.66 4.08 -5.57
C ALA A 36 30.45 3.30 -6.10
N VAL A 37 30.57 1.98 -6.17
CA VAL A 37 29.47 1.08 -6.55
C VAL A 37 28.32 1.19 -5.53
N SER A 38 28.63 1.06 -4.23
CA SER A 38 27.63 1.15 -3.16
C SER A 38 26.92 2.50 -3.15
N SER A 39 27.66 3.61 -3.21
CA SER A 39 27.11 4.96 -3.22
C SER A 39 26.21 5.21 -4.43
N ALA A 40 26.57 4.69 -5.60
CA ALA A 40 25.75 4.79 -6.79
C ALA A 40 24.46 3.96 -6.66
N LEU A 41 24.54 2.72 -6.18
CA LEU A 41 23.37 1.84 -6.00
C LEU A 41 22.34 2.39 -4.99
N LEU A 42 22.76 3.25 -4.06
CA LEU A 42 21.84 3.93 -3.12
C LEU A 42 21.08 5.10 -3.76
N ARG A 43 21.45 5.55 -4.95
CA ARG A 43 20.74 6.61 -5.70
C ARG A 43 19.64 5.99 -6.57
N LEU A 44 18.59 5.53 -5.91
CA LEU A 44 17.47 4.80 -6.54
C LEU A 44 16.71 5.59 -7.62
N GLN A 45 16.92 6.91 -7.72
CA GLN A 45 16.29 7.77 -8.72
C GLN A 45 17.04 7.81 -10.05
N ASP A 46 18.29 7.33 -10.07
CA ASP A 46 19.17 7.46 -11.22
C ASP A 46 19.16 6.18 -12.05
N GLU A 47 19.25 6.32 -13.37
CA GLU A 47 19.60 5.21 -14.24
C GLU A 47 21.10 4.93 -14.09
N LEU A 48 21.46 3.66 -13.87
CA LEU A 48 22.85 3.24 -13.69
C LEU A 48 23.21 2.15 -14.70
N PHE A 49 24.47 2.13 -15.12
CA PHE A 49 24.97 1.14 -16.06
C PHE A 49 26.00 0.27 -15.36
N VAL A 50 25.80 -1.05 -15.34
CA VAL A 50 26.82 -2.00 -14.87
C VAL A 50 27.77 -2.25 -16.02
N VAL A 51 29.05 -1.99 -15.81
CA VAL A 51 30.05 -2.02 -16.87
C VAL A 51 31.27 -2.87 -16.51
N GLN A 52 32.02 -3.32 -17.51
CA GLN A 52 33.26 -4.05 -17.34
C GLN A 52 34.41 -3.33 -18.02
N GLY A 53 35.43 -2.96 -17.24
CA GLY A 53 36.63 -2.26 -17.71
C GLY A 53 37.85 -2.70 -16.91
N GLY A 54 39.00 -2.88 -17.58
CA GLY A 54 40.24 -3.29 -16.91
C GLY A 54 40.17 -4.63 -16.15
N GLY A 55 39.24 -5.52 -16.53
CA GLY A 55 39.00 -6.79 -15.83
C GLY A 55 38.14 -6.69 -14.57
N GLN A 56 37.66 -5.50 -14.22
CA GLN A 56 36.80 -5.24 -13.07
C GLN A 56 35.37 -4.93 -13.51
N VAL A 57 34.41 -5.22 -12.64
CA VAL A 57 33.02 -4.77 -12.78
C VAL A 57 32.86 -3.49 -11.99
N GLY A 58 32.27 -2.47 -12.62
CA GLY A 58 31.97 -1.18 -12.01
C GLY A 58 30.57 -0.70 -12.38
N ILE A 59 30.30 0.54 -12.00
CA ILE A 59 29.04 1.21 -12.30
C ILE A 59 29.31 2.54 -12.99
N ALA A 60 28.44 2.92 -13.92
CA ALA A 60 28.43 4.25 -14.51
C ALA A 60 27.15 5.00 -14.12
N SER A 61 27.32 6.27 -13.73
CA SER A 61 26.23 7.10 -13.20
C SER A 61 25.46 7.91 -14.26
N TYR A 62 26.03 8.07 -15.45
CA TYR A 62 25.43 8.71 -16.62
C TYR A 62 26.25 8.31 -17.86
N GLY A 63 25.74 8.54 -19.06
CA GLY A 63 26.42 8.22 -20.33
C GLY A 63 25.43 7.81 -21.41
N GLU A 64 25.95 7.32 -22.53
CA GLU A 64 25.15 6.91 -23.68
C GLU A 64 25.40 5.45 -24.03
N LEU A 65 24.35 4.78 -24.50
CA LEU A 65 24.45 3.44 -25.06
C LEU A 65 24.72 3.54 -26.56
N SER A 66 25.79 2.89 -27.01
CA SER A 66 26.15 2.82 -28.42
C SER A 66 26.19 1.39 -28.91
N SER A 67 25.99 1.19 -30.22
CA SER A 67 26.13 -0.12 -30.85
C SER A 67 27.60 -0.37 -31.19
N ARG A 68 28.09 -1.55 -30.79
CA ARG A 68 29.46 -2.01 -31.03
C ARG A 68 29.83 -2.10 -32.53
N ARG A 69 28.82 -2.12 -33.42
CA ARG A 69 28.98 -2.25 -34.88
C ARG A 69 28.95 -0.93 -35.64
N THR A 70 28.45 0.15 -35.03
CA THR A 70 28.18 1.42 -35.71
C THR A 70 28.91 2.60 -35.08
N SER A 71 29.71 2.37 -34.03
CA SER A 71 30.51 3.41 -33.42
C SER A 71 31.68 3.78 -34.34
N ASN A 72 31.75 5.04 -34.79
CA ASN A 72 32.96 5.62 -35.40
C ASN A 72 34.07 5.90 -34.36
N GLN A 73 33.85 5.50 -33.11
CA GLN A 73 34.76 5.68 -31.97
C GLN A 73 35.88 4.63 -31.98
N GLN A 74 37.08 5.05 -31.58
CA GLN A 74 38.25 4.17 -31.56
C GLN A 74 38.11 3.11 -30.43
N PRO A 75 38.67 1.90 -30.60
CA PRO A 75 38.81 0.94 -29.52
C PRO A 75 39.50 1.59 -28.31
N GLY A 76 38.81 1.66 -27.16
CA GLY A 76 39.28 2.34 -25.94
C GLY A 76 38.44 3.53 -25.50
N GLU A 77 37.50 4.02 -26.33
CA GLU A 77 36.55 5.09 -25.99
C GLU A 77 35.23 4.57 -25.41
N TRP A 78 35.08 3.25 -25.31
CA TRP A 78 33.87 2.59 -24.82
C TRP A 78 34.20 1.50 -23.81
N THR A 79 33.25 1.25 -22.91
CA THR A 79 33.33 0.22 -21.87
C THR A 79 32.26 -0.85 -22.12
N ASP A 80 32.56 -2.11 -21.81
CA ASP A 80 31.59 -3.19 -22.00
C ASP A 80 30.41 -3.02 -21.06
N LEU A 81 29.19 -3.03 -21.61
CA LEU A 81 27.97 -2.96 -20.83
C LEU A 81 27.56 -4.38 -20.41
N LEU A 82 27.36 -4.60 -19.11
CA LEU A 82 26.87 -5.86 -18.56
C LEU A 82 25.37 -5.82 -18.25
N ALA A 83 24.88 -4.72 -17.68
CA ALA A 83 23.48 -4.55 -17.33
C ALA A 83 23.10 -3.07 -17.23
N ILE A 84 21.79 -2.79 -17.24
CA ILE A 84 21.21 -1.48 -16.99
C ILE A 84 20.32 -1.63 -15.75
N LEU A 85 20.48 -0.72 -14.80
CA LEU A 85 19.62 -0.59 -13.63
C LEU A 85 18.75 0.65 -13.85
N PRO A 86 17.45 0.49 -14.15
CA PRO A 86 16.57 1.63 -14.29
C PRO A 86 16.35 2.32 -12.93
N PRO A 87 15.89 3.57 -12.91
CA PRO A 87 15.40 4.22 -11.70
C PRO A 87 14.31 3.36 -11.03
N LEU A 88 14.48 3.08 -9.74
CA LEU A 88 13.55 2.34 -8.90
C LEU A 88 13.24 3.14 -7.62
N PRO A 89 12.62 4.34 -7.73
CA PRO A 89 12.16 5.10 -6.57
C PRO A 89 11.29 4.24 -5.67
N ILE A 90 11.42 4.46 -4.36
CA ILE A 90 10.63 3.74 -3.35
C ILE A 90 9.11 3.98 -3.53
N GLU A 91 8.72 5.09 -4.14
CA GLU A 91 7.34 5.43 -4.51
C GLU A 91 6.73 4.46 -5.54
N GLN A 92 7.54 3.69 -6.26
CA GLN A 92 7.08 2.66 -7.20
C GLN A 92 6.79 1.32 -6.54
N LEU A 93 7.12 1.13 -5.25
CA LEU A 93 6.76 -0.08 -4.53
C LEU A 93 5.26 -0.09 -4.22
N GLY A 94 4.60 -1.20 -4.56
CA GLY A 94 3.17 -1.40 -4.35
C GLY A 94 2.31 -0.90 -5.51
N ASP A 95 1.04 -0.64 -5.22
CA ASP A 95 0.04 -0.22 -6.20
C ASP A 95 -0.13 1.31 -6.16
N PRO A 96 0.18 2.04 -7.25
CA PRO A 96 0.05 3.50 -7.27
C PRO A 96 -1.40 3.99 -7.12
N SER A 97 -2.39 3.13 -7.37
CA SER A 97 -3.80 3.49 -7.13
C SER A 97 -4.14 3.57 -5.63
N PHE A 98 -3.36 2.91 -4.75
CA PHE A 98 -3.46 3.15 -3.30
C PHE A 98 -3.08 4.59 -2.97
N ASN A 99 -1.95 5.05 -3.50
CA ASN A 99 -1.44 6.40 -3.30
C ASN A 99 -2.42 7.46 -3.80
N ALA A 100 -2.97 7.25 -5.01
CA ALA A 100 -3.99 8.13 -5.57
C ALA A 100 -5.30 8.12 -4.77
N CYS A 101 -5.69 6.97 -4.21
CA CYS A 101 -6.92 6.81 -3.42
C CYS A 101 -6.84 7.57 -2.08
N TYR A 102 -5.71 7.46 -1.39
CA TYR A 102 -5.55 7.99 -0.03
C TYR A 102 -4.74 9.29 0.05
N GLY A 103 -4.20 9.80 -1.07
CA GLY A 103 -3.36 10.99 -1.08
C GLY A 103 -1.99 10.78 -0.41
N THR A 104 -1.46 9.56 -0.49
CA THR A 104 -0.15 9.21 0.10
C THR A 104 0.97 9.28 -0.95
N ARG A 105 2.21 9.44 -0.47
CA ARG A 105 3.43 9.33 -1.26
C ARG A 105 3.88 7.89 -1.44
N PHE A 106 3.60 7.04 -0.45
CA PHE A 106 4.05 5.64 -0.41
C PHE A 106 2.88 4.71 -0.16
N ALA A 107 2.97 3.49 -0.72
CA ALA A 107 2.02 2.40 -0.49
C ALA A 107 2.30 1.74 0.87
N TYR A 108 2.13 2.53 1.93
CA TYR A 108 2.45 2.19 3.30
C TYR A 108 1.42 2.83 4.24
N TYR A 109 1.00 2.11 5.28
CA TYR A 109 0.28 2.75 6.38
C TYR A 109 0.64 2.25 7.77
N GLY A 110 0.61 3.17 8.74
CA GLY A 110 0.70 2.84 10.16
C GLY A 110 -0.64 2.33 10.68
N GLY A 111 -0.75 1.03 10.90
CA GLY A 111 -1.96 0.38 11.43
C GLY A 111 -2.33 0.83 12.84
N ALA A 112 -3.62 0.75 13.18
CA ALA A 112 -4.10 1.19 14.47
C ALA A 112 -3.60 0.33 15.62
N MET A 113 -3.29 1.01 16.73
CA MET A 113 -3.00 0.41 18.03
C MET A 113 -3.97 0.99 19.05
N ALA A 114 -4.72 0.13 19.73
CA ALA A 114 -5.87 0.48 20.55
C ALA A 114 -5.57 1.53 21.64
N SER A 115 -6.61 2.12 22.23
CA SER A 115 -6.52 3.08 23.33
C SER A 115 -5.61 4.28 23.04
N ALA A 116 -5.64 4.76 21.78
CA ALA A 116 -4.81 5.84 21.27
C ALA A 116 -3.29 5.61 21.39
N ILE A 117 -2.82 4.35 21.44
CA ILE A 117 -1.38 4.05 21.28
C ILE A 117 -0.93 4.52 19.89
N SER A 118 -1.73 4.23 18.86
CA SER A 118 -1.66 4.99 17.60
C SER A 118 -2.34 6.34 17.84
N SER A 119 -1.55 7.27 18.36
CA SER A 119 -1.99 8.56 18.87
C SER A 119 -2.22 9.57 17.76
N ALA A 120 -2.90 10.68 18.08
CA ALA A 120 -3.03 11.81 17.15
C ALA A 120 -1.66 12.32 16.71
N ALA A 121 -0.68 12.42 17.62
CA ALA A 121 0.68 12.86 17.28
C ALA A 121 1.36 11.93 16.25
N MET A 122 1.19 10.61 16.38
CA MET A 122 1.72 9.64 15.43
C MET A 122 1.04 9.76 14.06
N VAL A 123 -0.29 9.84 14.03
CA VAL A 123 -1.06 9.99 12.78
C VAL A 123 -0.70 11.30 12.07
N ILE A 124 -0.57 12.40 12.81
CA ILE A 124 -0.16 13.70 12.26
C ILE A 124 1.25 13.63 11.68
N ALA A 125 2.19 13.00 12.39
CA ALA A 125 3.56 12.85 11.90
C ALA A 125 3.63 12.01 10.61
N LEU A 126 2.88 10.91 10.54
CA LEU A 126 2.77 10.08 9.33
C LEU A 126 2.15 10.87 8.17
N GLY A 127 1.01 11.53 8.41
CA GLY A 127 0.32 12.31 7.38
C GLY A 127 1.19 13.43 6.79
N LYS A 128 1.91 14.18 7.64
CA LYS A 128 2.85 15.22 7.19
C LYS A 128 4.03 14.66 6.38
N ALA A 129 4.38 13.39 6.58
CA ALA A 129 5.40 12.70 5.80
C ALA A 129 4.85 12.05 4.50
N GLY A 130 3.55 12.19 4.23
CA GLY A 130 2.89 11.58 3.08
C GLY A 130 2.56 10.09 3.27
N LEU A 131 2.46 9.62 4.52
CA LEU A 131 2.10 8.25 4.87
C LEU A 131 0.70 8.23 5.47
N LEU A 132 -0.07 7.17 5.22
CA LEU A 132 -1.36 7.00 5.90
C LEU A 132 -1.12 6.52 7.33
N GLY A 133 -1.84 7.10 8.30
CA GLY A 133 -1.84 6.64 9.69
C GLY A 133 -3.27 6.41 10.18
N SER A 134 -3.51 5.27 10.81
CA SER A 134 -4.82 4.92 11.37
C SER A 134 -4.87 5.18 12.88
N PHE A 135 -5.73 6.11 13.31
CA PHE A 135 -5.87 6.45 14.72
C PHE A 135 -6.48 5.30 15.54
N GLY A 136 -5.91 5.04 16.71
CA GLY A 136 -6.28 3.98 17.63
C GLY A 136 -7.56 4.22 18.42
N ALA A 137 -8.72 4.24 17.75
CA ALA A 137 -10.00 4.57 18.38
C ALA A 137 -10.56 3.49 19.34
N ALA A 138 -10.14 2.23 19.19
CA ALA A 138 -10.64 1.12 19.99
C ALA A 138 -10.49 1.37 21.51
N GLY A 139 -11.60 1.20 22.25
CA GLY A 139 -11.66 1.37 23.70
C GLY A 139 -11.75 2.82 24.19
N LEU A 140 -11.83 3.82 23.30
CA LEU A 140 -11.96 5.21 23.70
C LEU A 140 -13.43 5.63 23.91
N PRO A 141 -13.72 6.50 24.91
CA PRO A 141 -15.04 7.10 25.03
C PRO A 141 -15.30 8.11 23.89
N PRO A 142 -16.57 8.34 23.49
CA PRO A 142 -16.91 9.21 22.37
C PRO A 142 -16.29 10.62 22.43
N ALA A 143 -16.27 11.25 23.60
CA ALA A 143 -15.69 12.58 23.77
C ALA A 143 -14.18 12.62 23.45
N ARG A 144 -13.44 11.54 23.76
CA ARG A 144 -12.01 11.44 23.45
C ARG A 144 -11.77 11.14 21.98
N LEU A 145 -12.64 10.36 21.36
CA LEU A 145 -12.61 10.13 19.91
C LEU A 145 -12.87 11.43 19.14
N GLU A 146 -13.89 12.19 19.54
CA GLU A 146 -14.23 13.48 18.95
C GLU A 146 -13.09 14.51 19.07
N ALA A 147 -12.47 14.61 20.25
CA ALA A 147 -11.29 15.46 20.43
C ALA A 147 -10.12 15.06 19.53
N ALA A 148 -9.87 13.75 19.34
CA ALA A 148 -8.82 13.27 18.45
C ALA A 148 -9.11 13.58 16.99
N ILE A 149 -10.37 13.46 16.56
CA ILE A 149 -10.82 13.86 15.21
C ILE A 149 -10.50 15.33 14.96
N GLN A 150 -10.94 16.21 15.85
CA GLN A 150 -10.72 17.65 15.71
C GLN A 150 -9.23 18.00 15.68
N GLN A 151 -8.43 17.38 16.54
CA GLN A 151 -6.98 17.59 16.58
C GLN A 151 -6.30 17.16 15.27
N ILE A 152 -6.61 15.96 14.77
CA ILE A 152 -6.00 15.43 13.53
C ILE A 152 -6.42 16.30 12.33
N GLN A 153 -7.69 16.66 12.22
CA GLN A 153 -8.19 17.50 11.12
C GLN A 153 -7.62 18.91 11.12
N ALA A 154 -7.37 19.50 12.30
CA ALA A 154 -6.74 20.81 12.39
C ALA A 154 -5.31 20.82 11.81
N GLU A 155 -4.58 19.72 11.96
CA GLU A 155 -3.19 19.58 11.50
C GLU A 155 -3.06 18.97 10.10
N LEU A 156 -4.08 18.23 9.65
CA LEU A 156 -4.16 17.56 8.35
C LEU A 156 -5.53 17.82 7.70
N PRO A 157 -5.87 19.06 7.28
CA PRO A 157 -7.21 19.36 6.75
C PRO A 157 -7.57 18.52 5.51
N GLU A 158 -6.59 18.24 4.65
CA GLU A 158 -6.75 17.45 3.42
C GLU A 158 -6.26 15.99 3.57
N GLY A 159 -5.93 15.56 4.79
CA GLY A 159 -5.32 14.26 5.04
C GLY A 159 -3.80 14.20 4.75
N PRO A 160 -3.23 13.00 4.56
CA PRO A 160 -3.88 11.68 4.70
C PRO A 160 -3.97 11.23 6.17
N TYR A 161 -5.11 10.67 6.56
CA TYR A 161 -5.30 9.95 7.83
C TYR A 161 -6.50 9.00 7.73
N ALA A 162 -6.50 7.98 8.58
CA ALA A 162 -7.63 7.08 8.77
C ALA A 162 -7.98 6.97 10.26
N PHE A 163 -9.17 6.43 10.55
CA PHE A 163 -9.57 6.08 11.90
C PHE A 163 -9.94 4.62 12.00
N ASN A 164 -9.52 3.96 13.08
CA ASN A 164 -9.94 2.59 13.31
C ASN A 164 -11.44 2.52 13.62
N LEU A 165 -12.15 1.62 12.95
CA LEU A 165 -13.46 1.15 13.36
C LEU A 165 -13.29 -0.30 13.81
N ILE A 166 -13.35 -0.54 15.12
CA ILE A 166 -13.23 -1.90 15.66
C ILE A 166 -14.61 -2.51 15.85
N HIS A 167 -14.77 -3.75 15.39
CA HIS A 167 -15.98 -4.51 15.68
C HIS A 167 -16.06 -4.85 17.16
N SER A 168 -17.21 -4.52 17.78
CA SER A 168 -17.46 -4.74 19.20
C SER A 168 -18.77 -5.54 19.37
N PRO A 169 -18.76 -6.88 19.25
CA PRO A 169 -19.99 -7.69 19.19
C PRO A 169 -20.85 -7.58 20.45
N ASN A 170 -20.24 -7.35 21.61
CA ASN A 170 -20.94 -7.16 22.88
C ASN A 170 -21.41 -5.71 23.11
N GLU A 171 -20.97 -4.76 22.28
CA GLU A 171 -21.17 -3.32 22.47
C GLU A 171 -21.45 -2.62 21.13
N GLU A 172 -22.49 -3.07 20.41
CA GLU A 172 -22.91 -2.51 19.11
C GLU A 172 -23.05 -0.98 19.14
N ALA A 173 -23.49 -0.42 20.27
CA ALA A 173 -23.65 1.02 20.45
C ALA A 173 -22.34 1.82 20.30
N LEU A 174 -21.18 1.22 20.61
CA LEU A 174 -19.88 1.88 20.42
C LEU A 174 -19.55 1.99 18.93
N GLU A 175 -19.74 0.90 18.18
CA GLU A 175 -19.50 0.85 16.74
C GLU A 175 -20.41 1.86 16.00
N ARG A 176 -21.71 1.87 16.34
CA ARG A 176 -22.68 2.83 15.81
C ARG A 176 -22.25 4.28 16.06
N ARG A 177 -21.89 4.60 17.30
CA ARG A 177 -21.50 5.97 17.69
C ARG A 177 -20.21 6.42 17.01
N ALA A 178 -19.25 5.53 16.82
CA ALA A 178 -18.04 5.82 16.08
C ALA A 178 -18.37 6.17 14.61
N VAL A 179 -19.20 5.37 13.94
CA VAL A 179 -19.65 5.67 12.56
C VAL A 179 -20.40 6.99 12.48
N GLU A 180 -21.31 7.27 13.42
CA GLU A 180 -22.05 8.54 13.44
C GLU A 180 -21.11 9.76 13.63
N LEU A 181 -20.06 9.63 14.45
CA LEU A 181 -19.02 10.65 14.58
C LEU A 181 -18.21 10.79 13.29
N TYR A 182 -17.79 9.67 12.69
CA TYR A 182 -17.01 9.68 11.45
C TYR A 182 -17.76 10.35 10.30
N LEU A 183 -19.05 10.05 10.15
CA LEU A 183 -19.90 10.71 9.15
C LEU A 183 -20.12 12.18 9.46
N ARG A 184 -20.36 12.54 10.73
CA ARG A 184 -20.55 13.94 11.14
C ARG A 184 -19.33 14.81 10.85
N TYR A 185 -18.14 14.30 11.11
CA TYR A 185 -16.88 15.01 10.91
C TYR A 185 -16.26 14.81 9.52
N GLY A 186 -16.93 14.07 8.63
CA GLY A 186 -16.45 13.86 7.27
C GLY A 186 -15.16 13.04 7.19
N ILE A 187 -14.95 12.08 8.11
CA ILE A 187 -13.82 11.14 8.03
C ILE A 187 -13.98 10.30 6.76
N ARG A 188 -12.97 10.36 5.89
CA ARG A 188 -13.00 9.75 4.55
C ARG A 188 -12.35 8.38 4.46
N ALA A 189 -11.60 7.94 5.47
CA ALA A 189 -10.96 6.63 5.48
C ALA A 189 -11.07 5.98 6.85
N VAL A 190 -11.48 4.69 6.87
CA VAL A 190 -11.49 3.87 8.09
C VAL A 190 -10.72 2.57 7.89
N GLU A 191 -10.01 2.16 8.94
CA GLU A 191 -9.47 0.81 9.09
C GLU A 191 -10.47 -0.03 9.88
N ALA A 192 -11.22 -0.90 9.20
CA ALA A 192 -12.17 -1.82 9.82
C ALA A 192 -11.44 -3.06 10.34
N SER A 193 -11.41 -3.26 11.67
CA SER A 193 -10.69 -4.36 12.32
C SER A 193 -11.57 -5.22 13.22
N ALA A 194 -11.16 -6.48 13.44
CA ALA A 194 -11.84 -7.48 14.27
C ALA A 194 -13.26 -7.88 13.82
N PHE A 195 -13.68 -7.50 12.61
CA PHE A 195 -14.97 -7.91 12.06
C PHE A 195 -15.02 -9.41 11.82
N LEU A 196 -16.14 -10.03 12.20
CA LEU A 196 -16.44 -11.44 11.94
C LEU A 196 -17.43 -11.61 10.78
N ASP A 197 -18.27 -10.60 10.58
CA ASP A 197 -19.19 -10.45 9.45
C ASP A 197 -19.43 -8.94 9.23
N LEU A 198 -20.13 -8.58 8.15
CA LEU A 198 -20.58 -7.21 7.94
C LEU A 198 -21.63 -6.82 8.98
N THR A 199 -21.52 -5.61 9.49
CA THR A 199 -22.53 -4.99 10.34
C THR A 199 -23.29 -3.90 9.58
N PRO A 200 -24.50 -3.53 10.02
CA PRO A 200 -25.19 -2.36 9.48
C PRO A 200 -24.36 -1.07 9.55
N HIS A 201 -23.45 -0.94 10.53
CA HIS A 201 -22.70 0.29 10.77
C HIS A 201 -21.58 0.50 9.74
N ILE A 202 -20.79 -0.53 9.44
CA ILE A 202 -19.76 -0.42 8.37
C ILE A 202 -20.40 -0.27 6.99
N VAL A 203 -21.53 -0.95 6.75
CA VAL A 203 -22.30 -0.79 5.50
C VAL A 203 -22.87 0.63 5.39
N TYR A 204 -23.38 1.19 6.50
CA TYR A 204 -23.85 2.57 6.55
C TYR A 204 -22.72 3.55 6.22
N TYR A 205 -21.57 3.44 6.90
CA TYR A 205 -20.42 4.30 6.64
C TYR A 205 -20.02 4.28 5.16
N ARG A 206 -19.94 3.07 4.56
CA ARG A 206 -19.60 2.88 3.16
C ARG A 206 -20.62 3.52 2.22
N ALA A 207 -21.89 3.15 2.35
CA ALA A 207 -22.95 3.58 1.45
C ALA A 207 -23.23 5.09 1.53
N ALA A 208 -23.13 5.68 2.72
CA ALA A 208 -23.33 7.12 2.92
C ALA A 208 -22.29 7.98 2.18
N GLY A 209 -21.13 7.41 1.83
CA GLY A 209 -20.10 8.09 1.05
C GLY A 209 -20.27 8.00 -0.47
N LEU A 210 -21.29 7.29 -0.97
CA LEU A 210 -21.48 7.07 -2.39
C LEU A 210 -22.28 8.20 -3.05
N SER A 211 -21.81 8.62 -4.22
CA SER A 211 -22.51 9.54 -5.11
C SER A 211 -22.16 9.25 -6.56
N THR A 212 -22.72 10.02 -7.50
CA THR A 212 -22.30 10.03 -8.91
C THR A 212 -21.78 11.41 -9.28
N ASP A 213 -20.80 11.47 -10.18
CA ASP A 213 -20.42 12.74 -10.81
C ASP A 213 -21.36 13.12 -11.97
N GLU A 214 -21.06 14.25 -12.63
CA GLU A 214 -21.83 14.78 -13.78
C GLU A 214 -21.88 13.82 -14.97
N ASN A 215 -20.92 12.89 -15.08
CA ASN A 215 -20.85 11.88 -16.13
C ASN A 215 -21.47 10.54 -15.70
N GLY A 216 -22.06 10.48 -14.50
CA GLY A 216 -22.67 9.27 -13.95
C GLY A 216 -21.68 8.24 -13.41
N LYS A 217 -20.39 8.58 -13.28
CA LYS A 217 -19.40 7.68 -12.68
C LYS A 217 -19.56 7.65 -11.16
N ILE A 218 -19.45 6.46 -10.57
CA ILE A 218 -19.58 6.29 -9.12
C ILE A 218 -18.39 6.96 -8.42
N GLN A 219 -18.71 7.86 -7.50
CA GLN A 219 -17.77 8.52 -6.61
C GLN A 219 -17.87 7.87 -5.22
N ILE A 220 -16.73 7.39 -4.75
CA ILE A 220 -16.60 6.69 -3.47
C ILE A 220 -15.85 7.62 -2.52
N ASN A 221 -16.57 8.37 -1.69
CA ASN A 221 -15.95 9.36 -0.80
C ASN A 221 -15.53 8.77 0.54
N ASN A 222 -16.20 7.70 1.00
CA ASN A 222 -15.86 7.02 2.25
C ASN A 222 -15.17 5.69 1.94
N ARG A 223 -13.86 5.66 2.18
CA ARG A 223 -12.97 4.54 1.92
C ARG A 223 -12.86 3.61 3.12
N VAL A 224 -12.74 2.32 2.84
CA VAL A 224 -12.65 1.27 3.85
C VAL A 224 -11.46 0.37 3.54
N ILE A 225 -10.55 0.28 4.51
CA ILE A 225 -9.46 -0.71 4.57
C ILE A 225 -9.89 -1.77 5.58
N ALA A 226 -10.20 -2.98 5.14
CA ALA A 226 -10.60 -4.05 6.05
C ALA A 226 -9.39 -4.93 6.43
N LYS A 227 -9.05 -4.98 7.72
CA LYS A 227 -7.93 -5.75 8.24
C LYS A 227 -8.38 -7.12 8.73
N ILE A 228 -7.94 -8.16 8.02
CA ILE A 228 -8.56 -9.49 8.05
C ILE A 228 -7.50 -10.59 7.95
N SER A 229 -7.67 -11.65 8.74
CA SER A 229 -6.83 -12.86 8.72
C SER A 229 -7.51 -14.08 8.09
N ARG A 230 -8.82 -14.00 7.76
CA ARG A 230 -9.66 -15.13 7.35
C ARG A 230 -10.36 -14.90 6.02
N ARG A 231 -10.30 -15.90 5.13
CA ARG A 231 -10.79 -15.78 3.74
C ARG A 231 -12.30 -15.55 3.68
N GLU A 232 -13.06 -16.18 4.57
CA GLU A 232 -14.51 -16.04 4.66
C GLU A 232 -14.95 -14.61 4.99
N VAL A 233 -14.22 -13.91 5.87
CA VAL A 233 -14.50 -12.52 6.21
C VAL A 233 -14.06 -11.60 5.06
N ALA A 234 -12.87 -11.85 4.49
CA ALA A 234 -12.36 -11.08 3.35
C ALA A 234 -13.34 -11.11 2.17
N SER A 235 -13.95 -12.27 1.91
CA SER A 235 -14.95 -12.43 0.85
C SER A 235 -16.15 -11.51 1.06
N ARG A 236 -16.59 -11.27 2.30
CA ARG A 236 -17.71 -10.35 2.58
C ARG A 236 -17.35 -8.90 2.25
N PHE A 237 -16.14 -8.47 2.61
CA PHE A 237 -15.67 -7.11 2.34
C PHE A 237 -15.34 -6.85 0.87
N MET A 238 -14.93 -7.88 0.12
CA MET A 238 -14.70 -7.79 -1.33
C MET A 238 -15.98 -7.85 -2.17
N GLN A 239 -17.12 -8.19 -1.58
CA GLN A 239 -18.44 -8.21 -2.23
C GLN A 239 -19.17 -6.87 -2.06
N PRO A 240 -20.24 -6.60 -2.84
CA PRO A 240 -21.14 -5.50 -2.55
C PRO A 240 -21.89 -5.71 -1.24
N ALA A 241 -22.40 -4.62 -0.66
CA ALA A 241 -23.16 -4.70 0.58
C ALA A 241 -24.45 -5.55 0.40
N PRO A 242 -24.87 -6.35 1.40
CA PRO A 242 -26.09 -7.15 1.29
C PRO A 242 -27.37 -6.32 1.15
N ASP A 243 -28.27 -6.71 0.23
CA ASP A 243 -29.56 -6.03 -0.02
C ASP A 243 -30.40 -5.85 1.25
N ALA A 244 -30.44 -6.87 2.10
CA ALA A 244 -31.22 -6.82 3.33
C ALA A 244 -30.75 -5.71 4.29
N ILE A 245 -29.43 -5.49 4.38
CA ILE A 245 -28.86 -4.43 5.21
C ILE A 245 -29.14 -3.06 4.57
N LEU A 246 -28.94 -2.93 3.25
CA LEU A 246 -29.19 -1.68 2.54
C LEU A 246 -30.66 -1.26 2.59
N ALA A 247 -31.59 -2.19 2.38
CA ALA A 247 -33.02 -1.94 2.45
C ALA A 247 -33.44 -1.45 3.85
N GLN A 248 -32.86 -2.04 4.90
CA GLN A 248 -33.11 -1.59 6.26
C GLN A 248 -32.54 -0.18 6.51
N LEU A 249 -31.33 0.12 6.04
CA LEU A 249 -30.74 1.46 6.15
C LEU A 249 -31.52 2.54 5.40
N VAL A 250 -32.09 2.22 4.23
CA VAL A 250 -33.02 3.11 3.51
C VAL A 250 -34.29 3.34 4.30
N LYS A 251 -34.90 2.27 4.83
CA LYS A 251 -36.12 2.35 5.65
C LYS A 251 -35.91 3.20 6.91
N ASP A 252 -34.72 3.13 7.50
CA ASP A 252 -34.35 3.91 8.68
C ASP A 252 -33.91 5.35 8.35
N GLY A 253 -33.94 5.74 7.06
CA GLY A 253 -33.57 7.07 6.60
C GLY A 253 -32.07 7.40 6.76
N LYS A 254 -31.22 6.37 6.92
CA LYS A 254 -29.77 6.54 7.10
C LYS A 254 -29.06 6.78 5.76
N ILE A 255 -29.55 6.16 4.68
CA ILE A 255 -29.05 6.35 3.31
C ILE A 255 -30.22 6.55 2.34
N THR A 256 -29.94 7.10 1.16
CA THR A 256 -30.93 7.23 0.09
C THR A 256 -31.07 5.95 -0.72
N GLU A 257 -32.16 5.81 -1.47
CA GLU A 257 -32.32 4.71 -2.45
C GLU A 257 -31.21 4.70 -3.49
N GLN A 258 -30.78 5.89 -3.94
CA GLN A 258 -29.65 6.02 -4.88
C GLN A 258 -28.36 5.49 -4.26
N GLN A 259 -28.05 5.83 -3.01
CA GLN A 259 -26.88 5.29 -2.31
C GLN A 259 -26.92 3.78 -2.17
N ALA A 260 -28.09 3.21 -1.85
CA ALA A 260 -28.27 1.76 -1.81
C ALA A 260 -28.04 1.10 -3.17
N ALA A 261 -28.57 1.68 -4.25
CA ALA A 261 -28.35 1.18 -5.61
C ALA A 261 -26.87 1.26 -6.04
N LEU A 262 -26.16 2.32 -5.65
CA LEU A 262 -24.72 2.46 -5.90
C LEU A 262 -23.90 1.46 -5.07
N ALA A 263 -24.30 1.19 -3.83
CA ALA A 263 -23.62 0.24 -2.94
C ALA A 263 -23.63 -1.20 -3.46
N GLN A 264 -24.57 -1.55 -4.34
CA GLN A 264 -24.59 -2.85 -5.03
C GLN A 264 -23.56 -2.97 -6.17
N ARG A 265 -22.93 -1.86 -6.57
CA ARG A 265 -22.01 -1.80 -7.72
C ARG A 265 -20.54 -1.64 -7.32
N VAL A 266 -20.25 -1.58 -6.03
CA VAL A 266 -18.91 -1.36 -5.48
C VAL A 266 -18.66 -2.37 -4.35
N PRO A 267 -17.40 -2.75 -4.08
CA PRO A 267 -17.10 -3.58 -2.93
C PRO A 267 -17.32 -2.78 -1.63
N VAL A 268 -17.57 -3.48 -0.53
CA VAL A 268 -17.66 -2.85 0.80
C VAL A 268 -16.33 -2.22 1.20
N ALA A 269 -15.21 -2.89 0.92
CA ALA A 269 -13.86 -2.36 1.12
C ALA A 269 -13.16 -2.07 -0.20
N ASP A 270 -12.42 -0.95 -0.24
CA ASP A 270 -11.51 -0.63 -1.35
C ASP A 270 -10.22 -1.45 -1.26
N ASP A 271 -9.84 -1.79 -0.02
CA ASP A 271 -8.55 -2.38 0.32
C ASP A 271 -8.73 -3.45 1.41
N ILE A 272 -8.06 -4.58 1.26
CA ILE A 272 -7.96 -5.63 2.28
C ILE A 272 -6.53 -5.64 2.81
N THR A 273 -6.36 -5.43 4.11
CA THR A 273 -5.08 -5.71 4.78
C THR A 273 -5.10 -7.17 5.23
N VAL A 274 -4.21 -7.97 4.67
CA VAL A 274 -4.00 -9.35 5.11
C VAL A 274 -3.15 -9.33 6.37
N GLU A 275 -3.78 -9.55 7.53
CA GLU A 275 -3.09 -9.57 8.82
C GLU A 275 -2.63 -11.01 9.13
N ALA A 276 -1.32 -11.22 8.96
CA ALA A 276 -0.62 -12.44 9.33
C ALA A 276 -0.30 -12.45 10.85
N ASP A 277 0.71 -13.21 11.26
CA ASP A 277 1.23 -13.17 12.63
C ASP A 277 1.69 -11.75 13.01
N SER A 278 1.11 -11.21 14.08
CA SER A 278 1.24 -9.81 14.47
C SER A 278 1.18 -9.65 15.99
N GLY A 279 1.52 -8.45 16.48
CA GLY A 279 1.34 -8.11 17.89
C GLY A 279 -0.14 -7.90 18.24
N GLY A 280 -0.54 -8.28 19.46
CA GLY A 280 -1.92 -8.15 19.93
C GLY A 280 -2.77 -9.36 19.55
N HIS A 281 -4.01 -9.14 19.10
CA HIS A 281 -4.90 -10.22 18.66
C HIS A 281 -4.47 -10.75 17.30
N THR A 282 -4.17 -12.04 17.21
CA THR A 282 -3.78 -12.69 15.95
C THR A 282 -4.17 -14.17 15.94
N ASP A 283 -4.41 -14.71 14.75
CA ASP A 283 -4.56 -16.16 14.50
C ASP A 283 -3.20 -16.84 14.21
N ASN A 284 -2.07 -16.12 14.33
CA ASN A 284 -0.70 -16.58 14.07
C ASN A 284 -0.48 -17.20 12.68
N ARG A 285 -1.12 -16.64 11.65
CA ARG A 285 -1.07 -17.18 10.29
C ARG A 285 0.22 -16.77 9.57
N PRO A 286 0.90 -17.68 8.84
CA PRO A 286 2.06 -17.30 8.05
C PRO A 286 1.69 -16.40 6.87
N LEU A 287 2.36 -15.24 6.75
CA LEU A 287 2.10 -14.29 5.66
C LEU A 287 2.27 -14.94 4.28
N VAL A 288 3.31 -15.78 4.12
CA VAL A 288 3.64 -16.46 2.87
C VAL A 288 2.58 -17.46 2.39
N CYS A 289 1.71 -17.92 3.28
CA CYS A 289 0.57 -18.77 2.93
C CYS A 289 -0.71 -17.95 2.74
N LEU A 290 -0.92 -16.96 3.61
CA LEU A 290 -2.16 -16.20 3.66
C LEU A 290 -2.26 -15.19 2.50
N MET A 291 -1.16 -14.52 2.15
CA MET A 291 -1.16 -13.50 1.11
C MET A 291 -1.57 -14.04 -0.26
N PRO A 292 -0.98 -15.13 -0.79
CA PRO A 292 -1.40 -15.69 -2.08
C PRO A 292 -2.85 -16.16 -2.09
N ALA A 293 -3.35 -16.70 -0.97
CA ALA A 293 -4.74 -17.15 -0.86
C ALA A 293 -5.74 -15.99 -0.90
N MET A 294 -5.37 -14.82 -0.38
CA MET A 294 -6.19 -13.60 -0.42
C MET A 294 -6.14 -12.91 -1.78
N LEU A 295 -4.99 -12.95 -2.46
CA LEU A 295 -4.88 -12.48 -3.85
C LEU A 295 -5.74 -13.32 -4.81
N ALA A 296 -5.71 -14.64 -4.68
CA ALA A 296 -6.60 -15.52 -5.45
C ALA A 296 -8.09 -15.21 -5.21
N LEU A 297 -8.47 -14.96 -3.94
CA LEU A 297 -9.84 -14.53 -3.63
C LEU A 297 -10.17 -13.19 -4.30
N ARG A 298 -9.26 -12.21 -4.29
CA ARG A 298 -9.46 -10.92 -4.97
C ARG A 298 -9.72 -11.13 -6.45
N ASP A 299 -8.91 -11.96 -7.10
CA ASP A 299 -9.05 -12.24 -8.53
C ASP A 299 -10.41 -12.89 -8.84
N GLU A 300 -10.85 -13.87 -8.03
CA GLU A 300 -12.19 -14.49 -8.13
C GLU A 300 -13.33 -13.45 -7.99
N MET A 301 -13.22 -12.53 -7.03
CA MET A 301 -14.23 -11.48 -6.82
C MET A 301 -14.21 -10.47 -7.97
N GLN A 302 -13.04 -10.09 -8.47
CA GLN A 302 -12.93 -9.17 -9.59
C GLN A 302 -13.47 -9.78 -10.89
N GLU A 303 -13.25 -11.07 -11.15
CA GLU A 303 -13.83 -11.78 -12.29
C GLU A 303 -15.37 -11.79 -12.22
N LYS A 304 -15.91 -12.02 -11.01
CA LYS A 304 -17.35 -12.10 -10.78
C LYS A 304 -18.07 -10.75 -10.86
N TYR A 305 -17.52 -9.71 -10.24
CA TYR A 305 -18.18 -8.41 -10.09
C TYR A 305 -17.71 -7.33 -11.07
N GLN A 306 -16.53 -7.51 -11.68
CA GLN A 306 -15.97 -6.61 -12.69
C GLN A 306 -15.96 -5.14 -12.26
N TYR A 307 -15.52 -4.87 -11.02
CA TYR A 307 -15.44 -3.50 -10.52
C TYR A 307 -14.50 -2.65 -11.37
N ASP A 308 -14.85 -1.37 -11.55
CA ASP A 308 -14.01 -0.39 -12.27
C ASP A 308 -12.59 -0.30 -11.70
N GLN A 309 -12.47 -0.47 -10.38
CA GLN A 309 -11.22 -0.56 -9.64
C GLN A 309 -11.21 -1.89 -8.88
N PRO A 310 -10.28 -2.81 -9.18
CA PRO A 310 -10.13 -4.02 -8.40
C PRO A 310 -9.84 -3.71 -6.94
N VAL A 311 -10.38 -4.53 -6.03
CA VAL A 311 -9.98 -4.46 -4.62
C VAL A 311 -8.47 -4.68 -4.53
N ARG A 312 -7.80 -3.83 -3.77
CA ARG A 312 -6.37 -3.98 -3.50
C ARG A 312 -6.17 -4.87 -2.28
N VAL A 313 -5.09 -5.65 -2.28
CA VAL A 313 -4.74 -6.52 -1.17
C VAL A 313 -3.34 -6.12 -0.69
N GLY A 314 -3.24 -5.61 0.52
CA GLY A 314 -1.98 -5.31 1.20
C GLY A 314 -1.65 -6.34 2.26
N ALA A 315 -0.49 -6.19 2.89
CA ALA A 315 0.05 -7.15 3.86
C ALA A 315 0.38 -6.48 5.19
N ALA A 316 0.11 -7.16 6.30
CA ALA A 316 0.54 -6.78 7.63
C ALA A 316 0.96 -8.02 8.44
N GLY A 317 1.70 -7.80 9.52
CA GLY A 317 2.22 -8.87 10.39
C GLY A 317 3.59 -9.36 9.96
N GLY A 318 4.58 -9.29 10.87
CA GLY A 318 5.96 -9.71 10.62
C GLY A 318 6.81 -8.76 9.74
N ILE A 319 6.27 -7.61 9.31
CA ILE A 319 6.97 -6.65 8.44
C ILE A 319 7.75 -5.64 9.30
N SER A 320 9.01 -5.95 9.61
CA SER A 320 9.86 -5.12 10.48
C SER A 320 11.23 -4.79 9.88
N THR A 321 11.52 -5.26 8.67
CA THR A 321 12.81 -5.07 7.97
C THR A 321 12.60 -4.81 6.49
N PRO A 322 13.58 -4.19 5.79
CA PRO A 322 13.50 -4.02 4.34
C PRO A 322 13.30 -5.34 3.57
N ALA A 323 13.91 -6.43 4.04
CA ALA A 323 13.75 -7.75 3.43
C ALA A 323 12.32 -8.28 3.54
N ALA A 324 11.68 -8.10 4.71
CA ALA A 324 10.29 -8.51 4.91
C ALA A 324 9.32 -7.65 4.08
N ALA A 325 9.57 -6.33 4.01
CA ALA A 325 8.80 -5.41 3.16
C ALA A 325 8.90 -5.79 1.68
N LEU A 326 10.12 -6.01 1.17
CA LEU A 326 10.34 -6.44 -0.21
C LEU A 326 9.68 -7.80 -0.49
N ALA A 327 9.73 -8.74 0.45
CA ALA A 327 9.06 -10.03 0.30
C ALA A 327 7.53 -9.88 0.18
N ALA A 328 6.92 -8.99 0.96
CA ALA A 328 5.48 -8.70 0.86
C ALA A 328 5.12 -8.11 -0.51
N PHE A 329 5.85 -7.10 -0.98
CA PHE A 329 5.64 -6.53 -2.32
C PHE A 329 5.88 -7.56 -3.43
N ALA A 330 6.91 -8.40 -3.31
CA ALA A 330 7.21 -9.46 -4.27
C ALA A 330 6.13 -10.55 -4.33
N MET A 331 5.37 -10.77 -3.24
CA MET A 331 4.19 -11.64 -3.24
C MET A 331 2.97 -10.98 -3.90
N GLY A 332 3.02 -9.69 -4.22
CA GLY A 332 1.93 -8.95 -4.85
C GLY A 332 1.14 -8.04 -3.91
N ALA A 333 1.69 -7.67 -2.75
CA ALA A 333 1.04 -6.70 -1.87
C ALA A 333 0.93 -5.34 -2.55
N ALA A 334 -0.29 -4.78 -2.55
CA ALA A 334 -0.56 -3.43 -3.04
C ALA A 334 0.01 -2.35 -2.10
N PHE A 335 0.09 -2.65 -0.82
CA PHE A 335 0.66 -1.80 0.23
C PHE A 335 1.10 -2.68 1.41
N ILE A 336 1.90 -2.12 2.32
CA ILE A 336 2.33 -2.76 3.57
C ILE A 336 2.04 -1.92 4.81
#